data_AF-A0A846ECF6-F1
#
_entry.id   AF-A0A846ECF6-F1
#
_cell.length_a   1.000
_cell.length_b   1.000
_cell.length_c   1.000
_cell.angle_alpha   90.00
_cell.angle_beta   90.00
_cell.angle_gamma   90.00
#
_symmetry.space_group_name_H-M   'P 1'
#
loop_
_entity.id
_entity.type
_entity.pdbx_description
1 polymer ?
#
loop_
_entity_poly.entity_id
_entity_poly.type
_entity_poly.pdbx_seq_one_letter_code
_entity_poly.pdbx_strand_id
1 'polypeptide(L)' 'MALRTPRRVLVTGGAGFIGSNFVHYWCDRYPEDKVVVLDALTYAGNRANLT' A
#
# COMPACT_ATOMS: atom_id res chain seq x y z
N MET A 1 16.82 19.29 -5.14
CA MET A 1 15.84 18.20 -4.98
C MET A 1 16.59 16.90 -5.22
N ALA A 2 16.81 16.07 -4.20
CA ALA A 2 17.49 14.78 -4.40
C ALA A 2 16.55 13.84 -5.17
N LEU A 3 17.00 13.31 -6.31
CA LEU A 3 16.25 12.30 -7.05
C LEU A 3 16.21 11.03 -6.21
N ARG A 4 15.01 10.63 -5.79
CA ARG A 4 14.78 9.46 -4.97
C ARG A 4 14.64 8.25 -5.91
N THR A 5 15.49 7.24 -5.74
CA THR A 5 15.39 6.00 -6.52
C THR A 5 14.04 5.30 -6.28
N PRO A 6 13.35 4.82 -7.33
CA PRO A 6 12.14 4.01 -7.19
C PRO A 6 12.38 2.80 -6.29
N ARG A 7 11.42 2.49 -5.41
CA ARG A 7 11.49 1.35 -4.49
C ARG A 7 10.39 0.32 -4.76
N ARG A 8 10.61 -0.87 -4.20
CA ARG A 8 9.59 -1.92 -4.12
C ARG A 8 9.20 -2.06 -2.65
N VAL A 9 7.91 -1.89 -2.35
CA VAL A 9 7.38 -1.91 -0.99
C VAL A 9 6.39 -3.07 -0.87
N LEU A 10 6.59 -3.94 0.11
CA LEU A 10 5.64 -4.98 0.50
C LEU A 10 4.84 -4.49 1.71
N VAL A 11 3.52 -4.42 1.58
CA VAL A 11 2.61 -4.05 2.66
C VAL A 11 1.82 -5.26 3.09
N THR A 12 2.08 -5.76 4.29
CA THR A 12 1.31 -6.86 4.90
C THR A 12 0.08 -6.30 5.62
N GLY A 13 -1.08 -6.95 5.47
CA GLY A 13 -2.33 -6.45 6.08
C GLY A 13 -2.87 -5.19 5.41
N GLY A 14 -2.49 -4.95 4.15
CA GLY A 14 -2.81 -3.74 3.39
C GLY A 14 -4.29 -3.57 3.04
N ALA A 15 -5.14 -4.58 3.22
CA ALA A 15 -6.58 -4.46 3.03
C ALA A 15 -7.34 -4.08 4.33
N GLY A 16 -6.65 -4.01 5.47
CA GLY A 16 -7.21 -3.48 6.73
C GLY A 16 -7.20 -1.95 6.80
N PHE A 17 -7.73 -1.36 7.87
CA PHE A 17 -7.92 0.09 8.00
C PHE A 17 -6.64 0.93 7.83
N ILE A 18 -5.60 0.66 8.62
CA ILE A 18 -4.34 1.41 8.54
C ILE A 18 -3.57 1.03 7.27
N GLY A 19 -3.57 -0.25 6.94
CA GLY A 19 -2.84 -0.78 5.78
C GLY A 19 -3.31 -0.15 4.46
N SER A 20 -4.61 -0.03 4.25
CA SER A 20 -5.15 0.54 3.01
C SER A 20 -4.89 2.03 2.90
N ASN A 21 -5.03 2.78 4.00
CA ASN A 21 -4.70 4.21 4.04
C ASN A 21 -3.20 4.44 3.77
N PHE A 22 -2.32 3.58 4.32
CA PHE A 22 -0.90 3.63 4.03
C PHE A 22 -0.61 3.36 2.55
N VAL A 23 -1.28 2.37 1.93
CA VAL A 23 -1.15 2.07 0.50
C VAL A 23 -1.55 3.27 -0.34
N HIS A 24 -2.72 3.88 -0.08
CA HIS A 24 -3.18 5.07 -0.80
C HIS A 24 -2.21 6.23 -0.66
N TYR A 25 -1.78 6.53 0.56
CA TYR A 25 -0.79 7.57 0.84
C TYR A 25 0.53 7.34 0.08
N TRP A 26 1.02 6.10 0.07
CA TRP A 26 2.30 5.79 -0.57
C TRP A 26 2.21 5.90 -2.10
N CYS A 27 1.16 5.36 -2.69
CA CYS A 27 0.92 5.44 -4.14
C CYS A 27 0.76 6.90 -4.61
N ASP A 28 0.08 7.75 -3.83
CA ASP A 28 -0.07 9.17 -4.14
C ASP A 28 1.26 9.93 -4.01
N ARG A 29 1.99 9.71 -2.92
CA ARG A 29 3.22 10.47 -2.63
C ARG A 29 4.44 10.01 -3.42
N TYR A 30 4.48 8.74 -3.81
CA TYR A 30 5.62 8.12 -4.49
C TYR A 30 5.15 7.28 -5.69
N PRO A 31 4.62 7.91 -6.76
CA PRO A 31 4.00 7.19 -7.89
C PRO A 31 4.98 6.32 -8.70
N GLU A 32 6.28 6.59 -8.59
CA GLU A 32 7.36 5.79 -9.20
C GLU A 32 7.61 4.46 -8.47
N ASP A 33 7.15 4.33 -7.22
CA ASP A 33 7.34 3.10 -6.44
C ASP A 33 6.34 2.01 -6.83
N LYS A 34 6.79 0.78 -6.70
CA LYS A 34 5.92 -0.38 -6.80
C LYS A 34 5.49 -0.84 -5.41
N VAL A 35 4.21 -0.75 -5.13
CA VAL A 35 3.59 -1.30 -3.91
C VAL A 35 2.97 -2.67 -4.21
N VAL A 36 3.25 -3.65 -3.37
CA VAL A 36 2.62 -4.98 -3.40
C VAL A 36 1.93 -5.18 -2.06
N VAL A 37 0.62 -5.41 -2.09
CA VAL A 37 -0.15 -5.73 -0.88
C VAL A 37 -0.24 -7.24 -0.74
N LEU A 38 0.16 -7.75 0.43
CA LEU A 38 -0.07 -9.12 0.85
C LEU A 38 -1.06 -9.10 2.02
N ASP A 39 -2.23 -9.68 1.82
CA ASP A 39 -3.27 -9.71 2.84
C ASP A 39 -3.92 -11.09 2.92
N ALA A 40 -4.23 -11.52 4.14
CA ALA A 40 -4.89 -12.79 4.42
C ALA A 40 -6.42 -12.71 4.27
N LEU A 41 -6.98 -11.49 4.15
CA LEU A 41 -8.41 -11.22 4.03
C LEU A 41 -9.24 -11.89 5.14
N THR A 42 -8.74 -11.76 6.38
CA THR A 42 -9.50 -12.16 7.57
C THR A 42 -10.62 -11.15 7.86
N TYR A 43 -11.30 -11.25 9.00
CA TYR A 43 -12.46 -10.39 9.31
C TYR A 43 -12.20 -8.88 9.15
N ALA A 44 -10.96 -8.42 9.38
CA ALA A 44 -10.58 -7.01 9.31
C ALA A 44 -10.12 -6.57 7.91
N GLY A 45 -9.94 -7.49 6.97
CA GLY A 45 -9.48 -7.21 5.61
C GLY A 45 -10.63 -7.05 4.64
N ASN A 46 -10.66 -5.94 3.90
CA ASN A 46 -11.65 -5.70 2.85
C ASN A 46 -10.97 -5.21 1.57
N ARG A 47 -11.10 -5.98 0.48
CA ARG A 47 -10.52 -5.63 -0.83
C ARG A 47 -11.06 -4.31 -1.38
N ALA A 48 -12.29 -3.93 -1.04
CA ALA A 48 -12.89 -2.65 -1.44
C ALA A 48 -12.17 -1.43 -0.82
N ASN A 49 -11.35 -1.64 0.22
CA ASN A 49 -10.51 -0.57 0.76
C ASN A 49 -9.37 -0.16 -0.20
N LEU A 50 -9.10 -0.94 -1.26
CA LEU A 50 -8.00 -0.74 -2.22
C LEU A 50 -8.49 -0.37 -3.64
N THR A 51 -9.80 -0.12 -3.81
CA THR A 51 -10.44 0.16 -5.11
C THR A 51 -10.99 1.57 -5.18
#